data_AF-A0A814GSU4-F1
#
_entry.id   AF-A0A814GSU4-F1
#
_cell.length_a   1.000
_cell.length_b   1.000
_cell.length_c   1.000
_cell.angle_alpha   90.00
_cell.angle_beta   90.00
_cell.angle_gamma   90.00
#
_symmetry.space_group_name_H-M   'P 1'
#
loop_
_entity.id
_entity.type
_entity.pdbx_description
1 polymer ?
#
loop_
_entity_poly.entity_id
_entity_poly.type
_entity_poly.pdbx_seq_one_letter_code
_entity_poly.pdbx_strand_id
1 'polypeptide(L)'
;MVSATSYLASLMVFSVMVISVVSGKMGMTVAKISHQNDLAIDLVTCDTAKGCNPYSGDTDCNTKLPVLCKQTDKSPRPAYAMTCTDHAMPKEFYCGWTMGYIATTPKVAASSFSTIRDVDAYCEDALGPGWVTAEFHDSRYIPGMNGATYANAQWTQWGASHGNSYPSGGWRYYSYGNVRNDTRFWMDINDQPTTYVDAYCEDAFGPGWVTAEFHDSRYIPGMNGATYANAQWTQWGATHGNNYPSGGWSYYSYGNVRNDTRFWMDINDQPTTCWSR
;
A
#
# COMPACT_ATOMS: atom_id res chain seq x y z
N MET A 1 -84.08 18.89 0.55
CA MET A 1 -82.86 18.88 1.40
C MET A 1 -82.03 17.68 1.03
N VAL A 2 -80.96 17.85 0.25
CA VAL A 2 -79.84 16.90 0.21
C VAL A 2 -78.59 17.77 0.03
N SER A 3 -77.71 17.75 1.03
CA SER A 3 -76.44 18.48 1.05
C SER A 3 -75.35 17.54 0.55
N ALA A 4 -74.65 17.92 -0.52
CA ALA A 4 -73.46 17.22 -0.99
C ALA A 4 -72.23 17.93 -0.42
N THR A 5 -71.53 17.25 0.49
CA THR A 5 -70.25 17.69 1.06
C THR A 5 -69.11 17.11 0.24
N SER A 6 -68.33 17.99 -0.39
CA SER A 6 -67.14 17.65 -1.18
C SER A 6 -65.94 17.53 -0.24
N TYR A 7 -65.31 16.35 -0.16
CA TYR A 7 -64.02 16.16 0.50
C TYR A 7 -62.89 16.33 -0.52
N LEU A 8 -62.11 17.39 -0.39
CA LEU A 8 -60.83 17.55 -1.10
C LEU A 8 -59.75 16.77 -0.32
N ALA A 9 -59.32 15.62 -0.85
CA ALA A 9 -58.16 14.91 -0.35
C ALA A 9 -56.89 15.62 -0.83
N SER A 10 -56.14 16.22 0.10
CA SER A 10 -54.84 16.84 -0.18
C SER A 10 -53.78 15.74 -0.27
N LEU A 11 -53.21 15.53 -1.46
CA LEU A 11 -52.06 14.66 -1.66
C LEU A 11 -50.82 15.33 -1.01
N MET A 12 -50.39 14.84 0.15
CA MET A 12 -49.07 15.16 0.68
C MET A 12 -48.01 14.36 -0.08
N VAL A 13 -47.27 15.04 -0.96
CA VAL A 13 -46.08 14.49 -1.59
C VAL A 13 -44.94 14.52 -0.56
N PHE A 14 -44.64 13.38 0.06
CA PHE A 14 -43.43 13.21 0.85
C PHE A 14 -42.24 13.08 -0.11
N SER A 15 -41.48 14.16 -0.25
CA SER A 15 -40.19 14.13 -0.95
C SER A 15 -39.20 13.37 -0.06
N VAL A 16 -38.88 12.13 -0.44
CA VAL A 16 -37.82 11.35 0.19
C VAL A 16 -36.49 12.01 -0.22
N MET A 17 -35.91 12.80 0.66
CA MET A 17 -34.54 13.28 0.51
C MET A 17 -33.62 12.05 0.62
N VAL A 18 -33.14 11.57 -0.53
CA VAL A 18 -32.03 10.61 -0.57
C VAL A 18 -30.79 11.40 -0.17
N ILE A 19 -30.39 11.29 1.10
CA ILE A 19 -29.11 11.78 1.57
C ILE A 19 -28.06 10.82 0.99
N SER A 20 -27.47 11.19 -0.14
CA SER A 20 -26.25 10.55 -0.62
C SER A 20 -25.14 10.85 0.38
N VAL A 21 -24.82 9.89 1.24
CA VAL A 21 -23.59 9.94 2.02
C VAL A 21 -22.45 9.80 1.03
N VAL A 22 -21.82 10.93 0.69
CA VAL A 22 -20.52 10.88 0.01
C VAL A 22 -19.57 10.24 1.01
N SER A 23 -19.26 8.96 0.80
CA SER A 23 -18.19 8.27 1.52
C SER A 23 -16.95 9.15 1.42
N GLY A 24 -16.48 9.66 2.56
CA GLY A 24 -15.27 10.47 2.62
C GLY A 24 -14.08 9.69 2.05
N LYS A 25 -13.10 10.39 1.48
CA LYS A 25 -11.84 9.76 1.07
C LYS A 25 -11.21 9.09 2.29
N MET A 26 -10.85 7.82 2.15
CA MET A 26 -10.18 7.04 3.19
C MET A 26 -8.69 7.00 2.91
N GLY A 27 -7.88 7.09 3.96
CA GLY A 27 -6.44 6.92 3.93
C GLY A 27 -6.00 5.71 4.74
N MET A 28 -4.86 5.12 4.37
CA MET A 28 -4.22 4.10 5.19
C MET A 28 -3.54 4.73 6.42
N THR A 29 -3.62 4.06 7.56
CA THR A 29 -2.80 4.41 8.73
C THR A 29 -2.02 3.20 9.23
N VAL A 30 -0.86 3.40 9.85
CA VAL A 30 -0.06 2.32 10.45
C VAL A 30 0.04 2.45 11.95
N ALA A 31 0.51 1.39 12.62
CA ALA A 31 0.74 1.40 14.05
C ALA A 31 2.11 0.81 14.39
N LYS A 32 2.61 1.17 15.57
CA LYS A 32 3.72 0.47 16.22
C LYS A 32 3.25 -0.90 16.70
N ILE A 33 3.97 -1.93 16.30
CA ILE A 33 3.76 -3.32 16.74
C ILE A 33 4.58 -3.63 17.96
N SER A 34 5.85 -3.25 17.95
CA SER A 34 6.78 -3.52 19.06
C SER A 34 7.89 -2.47 19.12
N HIS A 35 8.47 -2.34 20.30
CA HIS A 35 9.68 -1.55 20.57
C HIS A 35 10.76 -2.48 21.13
N GLN A 36 12.00 -2.33 20.68
CA GLN A 36 13.16 -2.99 21.28
C GLN A 36 14.01 -1.92 21.97
N ASN A 37 13.88 -1.82 23.31
CA ASN A 37 14.52 -0.78 24.11
C ASN A 37 16.06 -0.78 23.99
N ASP A 38 16.65 -1.96 23.89
CA ASP A 38 18.10 -2.19 23.80
C ASP A 38 18.69 -1.73 22.46
N LEU A 39 17.90 -1.77 21.40
CA LEU A 39 18.30 -1.33 20.06
C LEU A 39 17.72 0.04 19.69
N ALA A 40 16.84 0.61 20.52
CA ALA A 40 16.08 1.83 20.24
C ALA A 40 15.37 1.81 18.87
N ILE A 41 14.78 0.66 18.52
CA ILE A 41 14.06 0.48 17.25
C ILE A 41 12.59 0.15 17.46
N ASP A 42 11.80 0.52 16.45
CA ASP A 42 10.39 0.23 16.35
C ASP A 42 10.11 -0.64 15.14
N LEU A 43 9.21 -1.61 15.31
CA LEU A 43 8.54 -2.30 14.20
C LEU A 43 7.21 -1.58 13.95
N VAL A 44 7.03 -1.05 12.74
CA VAL A 44 5.77 -0.43 12.29
C VAL A 44 5.21 -1.16 11.09
N THR A 45 3.88 -1.23 10.99
CA THR A 45 3.17 -1.83 9.84
C THR A 45 1.68 -1.50 9.86
N CYS A 46 1.01 -1.81 8.76
CA CYS A 46 -0.43 -1.98 8.67
C CYS A 46 -0.86 -3.27 9.40
N ASP A 47 -1.42 -3.10 10.60
CA ASP A 47 -1.92 -4.21 11.42
C ASP A 47 -3.42 -4.45 11.17
N THR A 48 -3.75 -5.49 10.39
CA THR A 48 -5.15 -5.83 10.09
C THR A 48 -5.93 -6.22 11.34
N ALA A 49 -5.27 -6.78 12.37
CA ALA A 49 -5.90 -7.06 13.66
C ALA A 49 -6.29 -5.77 14.42
N LYS A 50 -5.69 -4.64 14.06
CA LYS A 50 -6.03 -3.30 14.57
C LYS A 50 -6.86 -2.48 13.56
N GLY A 51 -7.47 -3.14 12.57
CA GLY A 51 -8.34 -2.51 11.58
C GLY A 51 -7.58 -1.71 10.53
N CYS A 52 -6.33 -2.06 10.23
CA CYS A 52 -5.64 -1.50 9.08
C CYS A 52 -6.07 -2.15 7.77
N ASN A 53 -6.21 -1.34 6.73
CA ASN A 53 -6.49 -1.79 5.37
C ASN A 53 -5.62 -1.00 4.40
N PRO A 54 -4.56 -1.61 3.84
CA PRO A 54 -3.72 -0.92 2.88
C PRO A 54 -4.50 -0.70 1.57
N TYR A 55 -5.36 -1.64 1.18
CA TYR A 55 -6.04 -1.72 -0.12
C TYR A 55 -7.07 -0.63 -0.36
N SER A 56 -7.85 -0.29 0.66
CA SER A 56 -8.94 0.69 0.53
C SER A 56 -8.75 1.91 1.43
N GLY A 57 -7.67 1.95 2.21
CA GLY A 57 -7.57 2.82 3.37
C GLY A 57 -8.48 2.36 4.52
N ASP A 58 -8.24 2.90 5.70
CA ASP A 58 -8.92 2.49 6.93
C ASP A 58 -9.40 3.64 7.82
N THR A 59 -8.97 4.87 7.51
CA THR A 59 -9.28 6.04 8.32
C THR A 59 -9.77 7.18 7.44
N ASP A 60 -10.86 7.85 7.84
CA ASP A 60 -11.36 9.05 7.15
C ASP A 60 -10.26 10.13 7.12
N CYS A 61 -9.96 10.67 5.94
CA CYS A 61 -8.90 11.66 5.74
C CYS A 61 -9.05 12.94 6.57
N ASN A 62 -10.24 13.25 7.10
CA ASN A 62 -10.48 14.37 7.99
C ASN A 62 -10.12 14.06 9.46
N THR A 63 -9.83 12.80 9.78
CA THR A 63 -9.39 12.39 11.12
C THR A 63 -8.02 12.98 11.43
N LYS A 64 -7.89 13.61 12.60
CA LYS A 64 -6.62 14.19 13.04
C LYS A 64 -5.73 13.13 13.69
N LEU A 65 -4.71 12.66 12.97
CA LEU A 65 -3.69 11.73 13.44
C LEU A 65 -2.29 12.29 13.16
N PRO A 66 -1.25 11.84 13.89
CA PRO A 66 0.12 12.17 13.54
C PRO A 66 0.49 11.62 12.16
N VAL A 67 1.38 12.27 11.44
CA VAL A 67 2.04 11.69 10.26
C VAL A 67 3.27 10.93 10.73
N LEU A 68 3.47 9.72 10.23
CA LEU A 68 4.74 9.03 10.37
C LEU A 68 5.72 9.59 9.34
N CYS A 69 6.81 10.18 9.83
CA CYS A 69 7.89 10.70 9.01
C CYS A 69 9.13 9.86 9.21
N LYS A 70 10.00 9.86 8.21
CA LYS A 70 11.31 9.21 8.24
C LYS A 70 12.42 10.20 7.92
N GLN A 71 13.63 9.84 8.34
CA GLN A 71 14.87 10.44 7.86
C GLN A 71 15.86 9.32 7.57
N THR A 72 16.29 9.21 6.32
CA THR A 72 17.26 8.19 5.88
C THR A 72 18.67 8.76 5.92
N ASP A 73 19.48 8.29 6.87
CA ASP A 73 20.89 8.69 7.05
C ASP A 73 21.88 7.58 6.66
N LYS A 74 21.36 6.45 6.14
CA LYS A 74 22.12 5.22 5.85
C LYS A 74 22.68 4.54 7.10
N SER A 75 22.04 4.76 8.24
CA SER A 75 22.38 4.11 9.51
C SER A 75 22.48 2.59 9.37
N PRO A 76 23.46 1.96 10.03
CA PRO A 76 23.62 0.52 10.02
C PRO A 76 22.38 -0.16 10.60
N ARG A 77 22.02 -1.31 10.03
CA ARG A 77 20.95 -2.15 10.53
C ARG A 77 21.34 -2.73 11.91
N PRO A 78 20.54 -2.55 12.96
CA PRO A 78 20.76 -3.25 14.24
C PRO A 78 20.60 -4.77 14.12
N ALA A 79 21.16 -5.49 15.09
CA ALA A 79 21.10 -6.95 15.23
C ALA A 79 19.71 -7.48 15.66
N TYR A 80 18.62 -6.93 15.13
CA TYR A 80 17.28 -7.35 15.51
C TYR A 80 16.93 -8.73 14.94
N ALA A 81 16.22 -9.52 15.75
CA ALA A 81 15.64 -10.78 15.33
C ALA A 81 14.51 -10.54 14.33
N MET A 82 14.51 -11.31 13.25
CA MET A 82 13.48 -11.22 12.23
C MET A 82 12.26 -12.03 12.61
N THR A 83 11.16 -11.34 12.88
CA THR A 83 9.90 -11.92 13.33
C THR A 83 8.92 -12.22 12.19
N CYS A 84 9.24 -11.82 10.95
CA CYS A 84 8.44 -12.15 9.77
C CYS A 84 8.68 -13.57 9.28
N THR A 85 7.70 -14.09 8.54
CA THR A 85 7.73 -15.38 7.84
C THR A 85 7.94 -15.19 6.34
N ASP A 86 8.48 -16.23 5.70
CA ASP A 86 8.58 -16.28 4.24
C ASP A 86 7.17 -16.40 3.64
N HIS A 87 6.95 -15.76 2.48
CA HIS A 87 5.73 -15.87 1.69
C HIS A 87 6.08 -15.93 0.20
N ALA A 88 5.51 -15.05 -0.63
CA ALA A 88 5.91 -14.91 -2.03
C ALA A 88 7.36 -14.42 -2.16
N MET A 89 7.81 -13.63 -1.17
CA MET A 89 9.18 -13.16 -1.03
C MET A 89 9.83 -13.73 0.25
N PRO A 90 11.17 -13.73 0.35
CA PRO A 90 11.87 -14.05 1.60
C PRO A 90 11.46 -13.11 2.74
N LYS A 91 11.47 -13.59 3.99
CA LYS A 91 11.04 -12.84 5.18
C LYS A 91 11.75 -11.49 5.36
N GLU A 92 12.96 -11.34 4.83
CA GLU A 92 13.72 -10.08 4.81
C GLU A 92 13.07 -8.99 3.99
N PHE A 93 12.32 -9.35 2.96
CA PHE A 93 11.45 -8.43 2.25
C PHE A 93 10.41 -7.83 3.21
N TYR A 94 9.74 -8.65 4.03
CA TYR A 94 8.60 -8.22 4.86
C TYR A 94 8.95 -7.58 6.20
N CYS A 95 10.20 -7.72 6.67
CA CYS A 95 10.68 -7.16 7.93
C CYS A 95 12.01 -6.43 7.69
N GLY A 96 12.01 -5.50 6.73
CA GLY A 96 13.22 -4.81 6.30
C GLY A 96 13.70 -3.72 7.28
N TRP A 97 14.73 -3.01 6.88
CA TRP A 97 15.29 -1.87 7.62
C TRP A 97 15.22 -0.59 6.79
N THR A 98 14.79 0.51 7.40
CA THR A 98 14.59 1.81 6.73
C THR A 98 15.87 2.60 6.48
N MET A 99 17.00 2.15 7.01
CA MET A 99 18.28 2.86 6.90
C MET A 99 18.28 4.24 7.58
N GLY A 100 17.57 4.37 8.70
CA GLY A 100 17.53 5.62 9.46
C GLY A 100 16.50 5.62 10.58
N TYR A 101 15.82 6.76 10.74
CA TYR A 101 14.93 7.08 11.85
C TYR A 101 13.48 7.26 11.40
N ILE A 102 12.56 7.00 12.32
CA ILE A 102 11.16 7.42 12.24
C ILE A 102 10.77 8.26 13.45
N ALA A 103 9.84 9.19 13.22
CA ALA A 103 9.22 10.01 14.24
C ALA A 103 7.81 10.40 13.79
N THR A 104 7.04 10.98 14.70
CA THR A 104 5.65 11.39 14.44
C THR A 104 5.49 12.88 14.66
N THR A 105 4.75 13.53 13.77
CA THR A 105 4.39 14.95 13.87
C THR A 105 3.27 15.20 14.89
N PRO A 106 2.88 16.46 15.15
CA PRO A 106 1.58 16.75 15.75
C PRO A 106 0.42 16.19 14.92
N LYS A 107 -0.77 16.05 15.53
CA LYS A 107 -1.95 15.53 14.84
C LYS A 107 -2.46 16.51 13.78
N VAL A 108 -2.73 16.00 12.58
CA VAL A 108 -3.23 16.76 11.43
C VAL A 108 -4.28 15.95 10.68
N ALA A 109 -5.25 16.63 10.07
CA ALA A 109 -6.19 15.98 9.16
C ALA A 109 -5.48 15.78 7.83
N ALA A 110 -5.34 14.55 7.35
CA ALA A 110 -4.59 14.28 6.13
C ALA A 110 -5.22 14.90 4.88
N SER A 111 -6.51 15.23 4.91
CA SER A 111 -7.21 16.02 3.88
C SER A 111 -6.74 17.48 3.77
N SER A 112 -5.94 17.99 4.72
CA SER A 112 -5.35 19.33 4.60
C SER A 112 -4.17 19.39 3.64
N PHE A 113 -3.64 18.23 3.22
CA PHE A 113 -2.55 18.14 2.26
C PHE A 113 -3.09 17.91 0.86
N SER A 114 -2.57 18.66 -0.12
CA SER A 114 -2.94 18.45 -1.52
C SER A 114 -2.02 17.42 -2.16
N THR A 115 -0.72 17.53 -1.88
CA THR A 115 0.33 16.69 -2.48
C THR A 115 1.24 16.07 -1.43
N ILE A 116 1.96 15.01 -1.79
CA ILE A 116 3.01 14.39 -0.97
C ILE A 116 4.07 15.42 -0.55
N ARG A 117 4.38 16.39 -1.43
CA ARG A 117 5.31 17.47 -1.12
C ARG A 117 4.81 18.34 0.04
N ASP A 118 3.50 18.52 0.20
CA ASP A 118 2.95 19.26 1.33
C ASP A 118 3.12 18.49 2.64
N VAL A 119 3.01 17.17 2.58
CA VAL A 119 3.24 16.28 3.73
C VAL A 119 4.72 16.24 4.09
N ASP A 120 5.61 16.15 3.10
CA ASP A 120 7.06 16.22 3.31
C ASP A 120 7.46 17.56 3.94
N ALA A 121 6.90 18.66 3.45
CA ALA A 121 7.13 19.98 4.05
C ALA A 121 6.63 20.04 5.50
N TYR A 122 5.51 19.37 5.81
CA TYR A 122 5.02 19.27 7.19
C TYR A 122 5.93 18.41 8.09
N CYS A 123 6.47 17.32 7.57
CA CYS A 123 7.48 16.52 8.26
C CYS A 123 8.74 17.34 8.55
N GLU A 124 9.25 18.07 7.55
CA GLU A 124 10.42 18.93 7.67
C GLU A 124 10.21 20.09 8.65
N ASP A 125 9.04 20.74 8.64
CA ASP A 125 8.70 21.81 9.59
C ASP A 125 8.64 21.28 11.05
N ALA A 126 8.05 20.10 11.24
CA ALA A 126 7.85 19.53 12.57
C ALA A 126 9.13 18.91 13.18
N LEU A 127 10.02 18.36 12.35
CA LEU A 127 11.14 17.50 12.79
C LEU A 127 12.51 17.98 12.33
N GLY A 128 12.55 18.97 11.44
CA GLY A 128 13.76 19.59 10.90
C GLY A 128 14.14 19.09 9.50
N PRO A 129 15.25 19.62 8.94
CA PRO A 129 15.67 19.33 7.57
C PRO A 129 15.86 17.83 7.28
N GLY A 130 15.40 17.40 6.11
CA GLY A 130 15.58 16.04 5.59
C GLY A 130 14.60 14.99 6.13
N TRP A 131 13.64 15.39 6.96
CA TRP A 131 12.50 14.54 7.31
C TRP A 131 11.44 14.60 6.20
N VAL A 132 10.99 13.43 5.77
CA VAL A 132 9.94 13.27 4.74
C VAL A 132 8.89 12.29 5.22
N THR A 133 7.77 12.23 4.54
CA THR A 133 6.71 11.26 4.82
C THR A 133 7.26 9.85 4.70
N ALA A 134 6.93 8.99 5.67
CA ALA A 134 7.26 7.58 5.57
C ALA A 134 6.28 6.88 4.61
N GLU A 135 6.81 5.95 3.82
CA GLU A 135 6.09 5.17 2.83
C GLU A 135 6.06 3.69 3.24
N PHE A 136 5.02 2.97 2.87
CA PHE A 136 4.76 1.59 3.27
C PHE A 136 5.89 0.62 2.90
N HIS A 137 6.56 0.82 1.75
CA HIS A 137 7.65 0.01 1.20
C HIS A 137 9.04 0.58 1.46
N ASP A 138 9.17 1.45 2.46
CA ASP A 138 10.46 2.04 2.82
C ASP A 138 11.46 1.07 3.43
N SER A 139 11.05 -0.16 3.74
CA SER A 139 11.99 -1.22 4.06
C SER A 139 12.98 -1.43 2.93
N ARG A 140 14.24 -1.63 3.31
CA ARG A 140 15.29 -2.17 2.47
C ARG A 140 15.71 -3.52 3.04
N TYR A 141 16.14 -4.42 2.17
CA TYR A 141 16.61 -5.73 2.59
C TYR A 141 17.81 -6.26 1.82
N ILE A 142 18.52 -7.18 2.45
CA ILE A 142 19.61 -7.96 1.89
C ILE A 142 19.22 -9.44 1.99
N PRO A 143 19.19 -10.21 0.88
CA PRO A 143 18.93 -11.64 0.93
C PRO A 143 19.78 -12.36 1.99
N GLY A 144 19.12 -13.09 2.89
CA GLY A 144 19.76 -13.81 4.00
C GLY A 144 20.11 -12.98 5.24
N MET A 145 19.74 -11.70 5.30
CA MET A 145 19.92 -10.89 6.52
C MET A 145 19.14 -11.44 7.70
N ASN A 146 19.69 -11.33 8.91
CA ASN A 146 19.05 -11.71 10.16
C ASN A 146 19.73 -11.01 11.35
N GLY A 147 19.45 -11.43 12.58
CA GLY A 147 20.06 -10.83 13.79
C GLY A 147 21.58 -11.00 13.87
N ALA A 148 22.16 -12.01 13.20
CA ALA A 148 23.60 -12.26 13.13
C ALA A 148 24.20 -11.85 11.77
N THR A 149 23.53 -12.17 10.66
CA THR A 149 24.03 -11.90 9.30
C THR A 149 23.65 -10.50 8.84
N TYR A 150 24.63 -9.71 8.40
CA TYR A 150 24.48 -8.31 7.93
C TYR A 150 23.97 -7.32 8.99
N ALA A 151 24.20 -7.62 10.27
CA ALA A 151 23.95 -6.70 11.38
C ALA A 151 25.16 -5.78 11.64
N ASN A 152 24.91 -4.56 12.12
CA ASN A 152 25.86 -3.56 12.64
C ASN A 152 26.97 -3.07 11.69
N ALA A 153 27.11 -3.68 10.52
CA ALA A 153 27.94 -3.31 9.41
C ALA A 153 27.34 -3.96 8.16
N GLN A 154 27.75 -3.53 6.96
CA GLN A 154 27.58 -4.23 5.67
C GLN A 154 26.47 -3.79 4.70
N TRP A 155 25.71 -2.71 4.94
CA TRP A 155 25.01 -2.05 3.82
C TRP A 155 26.02 -1.71 2.72
N THR A 156 27.15 -1.11 3.11
CA THR A 156 28.26 -0.79 2.21
C THR A 156 28.89 -2.00 1.53
N GLN A 157 28.96 -3.18 2.16
CA GLN A 157 29.55 -4.37 1.53
C GLN A 157 28.61 -5.00 0.50
N TRP A 158 27.31 -5.08 0.80
CA TRP A 158 26.32 -5.49 -0.20
C TRP A 158 26.23 -4.46 -1.32
N GLY A 159 26.17 -3.17 -0.98
CA GLY A 159 26.16 -2.07 -1.93
C GLY A 159 27.38 -2.06 -2.84
N ALA A 160 28.58 -2.33 -2.31
CA ALA A 160 29.81 -2.39 -3.12
C ALA A 160 29.74 -3.46 -4.21
N SER A 161 29.10 -4.61 -3.95
CA SER A 161 28.94 -5.68 -4.94
C SER A 161 27.68 -5.54 -5.81
N HIS A 162 26.74 -4.67 -5.44
CA HIS A 162 25.44 -4.52 -6.10
C HIS A 162 25.13 -3.06 -6.51
N GLY A 163 26.15 -2.24 -6.73
CA GLY A 163 26.00 -0.87 -7.23
C GLY A 163 25.26 0.09 -6.29
N ASN A 164 25.28 -0.17 -4.98
CA ASN A 164 24.50 0.53 -3.96
C ASN A 164 22.97 0.45 -4.16
N SER A 165 22.52 -0.52 -4.96
CA SER A 165 21.10 -0.82 -5.12
C SER A 165 20.68 -1.83 -4.05
N TYR A 166 19.69 -1.43 -3.26
CA TYR A 166 19.13 -2.27 -2.23
C TYR A 166 17.68 -2.57 -2.59
N PRO A 167 17.31 -3.86 -2.71
CA PRO A 167 15.93 -4.24 -2.86
C PRO A 167 15.04 -3.57 -1.78
N SER A 168 13.92 -3.02 -2.22
CA SER A 168 12.90 -2.40 -1.38
C SER A 168 11.59 -3.17 -1.46
N GLY A 169 10.68 -2.88 -0.55
CA GLY A 169 9.37 -3.52 -0.50
C GLY A 169 9.02 -4.00 0.90
N GLY A 170 7.96 -4.80 0.98
CA GLY A 170 7.48 -5.37 2.23
C GLY A 170 6.48 -4.46 2.92
N TRP A 171 5.74 -5.05 3.84
CA TRP A 171 4.59 -4.40 4.47
C TRP A 171 4.88 -3.97 5.91
N ARG A 172 6.10 -4.25 6.39
CA ARG A 172 6.60 -3.94 7.72
C ARG A 172 8.07 -3.59 7.66
N TYR A 173 8.47 -2.68 8.53
CA TYR A 173 9.89 -2.36 8.65
C TYR A 173 10.28 -1.98 10.06
N TYR A 174 11.57 -2.18 10.33
CA TYR A 174 12.27 -1.66 11.49
C TYR A 174 12.93 -0.32 11.16
N SER A 175 12.91 0.57 12.14
CA SER A 175 13.60 1.86 12.08
C SER A 175 14.03 2.29 13.47
N TYR A 176 15.06 3.14 13.58
CA TYR A 176 15.33 3.80 14.86
C TYR A 176 14.15 4.70 15.22
N GLY A 177 13.65 4.57 16.44
CA GLY A 177 12.46 5.29 16.83
C GLY A 177 11.99 4.94 18.21
N ASN A 178 11.14 5.82 18.73
CA ASN A 178 10.33 5.56 19.91
C ASN A 178 8.96 6.21 19.73
N VAL A 179 8.28 5.87 18.64
CA VAL A 179 6.94 6.37 18.36
C VAL A 179 5.96 5.78 19.37
N ARG A 180 4.84 6.47 19.57
CA ARG A 180 3.82 6.02 20.53
C ARG A 180 3.19 4.70 20.07
N ASN A 181 2.66 3.92 21.00
CA ASN A 181 1.96 2.66 20.71
C ASN A 181 0.44 2.75 20.92
N ASP A 182 -0.06 3.91 21.35
CA ASP A 182 -1.47 4.17 21.67
C ASP A 182 -2.24 4.86 20.54
N THR A 183 -1.60 5.06 19.38
CA THR A 183 -2.21 5.75 18.25
C THR A 183 -1.73 5.18 16.92
N ARG A 184 -2.49 5.47 15.87
CA ARG A 184 -2.15 5.16 14.48
C ARG A 184 -1.61 6.42 13.81
N PHE A 185 -0.89 6.24 12.73
CA PHE A 185 -0.19 7.31 12.03
C PHE A 185 -0.55 7.31 10.56
N TRP A 186 -0.72 8.49 9.97
CA TRP A 186 -0.77 8.63 8.53
C TRP A 186 0.56 8.18 7.91
N MET A 187 0.46 7.43 6.82
CA MET A 187 1.59 6.92 6.06
C MET A 187 1.25 7.01 4.57
N ASP A 188 2.28 7.25 3.76
CA ASP A 188 2.16 7.22 2.31
C ASP A 188 2.15 5.76 1.79
N ILE A 189 1.41 5.51 0.71
CA ILE A 189 1.38 4.19 0.06
C ILE A 189 1.06 4.37 -1.43
N ASN A 190 1.75 3.62 -2.29
CA ASN A 190 1.68 3.82 -3.73
C ASN A 190 1.64 2.54 -4.56
N ASP A 191 1.12 1.47 -3.99
CA ASP A 191 0.96 0.14 -4.59
C ASP A 191 -0.38 -0.52 -4.19
N GLN A 192 -1.46 0.27 -4.12
CA GLN A 192 -2.78 -0.27 -3.79
C GLN A 192 -3.67 -0.57 -5.02
N PRO A 193 -4.23 -1.80 -5.15
CA PRO A 193 -5.23 -2.16 -6.15
C PRO A 193 -6.58 -1.45 -5.90
N THR A 194 -7.30 -1.15 -6.98
CA THR A 194 -8.57 -0.41 -6.90
C THR A 194 -9.76 -1.31 -6.58
N THR A 195 -9.88 -1.73 -5.31
CA THR A 195 -10.96 -2.61 -4.80
C THR A 195 -12.41 -2.24 -5.18
N TYR A 196 -12.70 -0.97 -5.51
CA TYR A 196 -14.04 -0.54 -5.96
C TYR A 196 -14.33 -0.91 -7.42
N VAL A 197 -13.32 -0.92 -8.29
CA VAL A 197 -13.50 -1.21 -9.72
C VAL A 197 -13.66 -2.73 -9.93
N ASP A 198 -12.98 -3.53 -9.11
CA ASP A 198 -13.13 -4.98 -9.13
C ASP A 198 -14.55 -5.43 -8.81
N ALA A 199 -15.19 -4.82 -7.81
CA ALA A 199 -16.60 -5.10 -7.49
C ALA A 199 -17.54 -4.80 -8.67
N TYR A 200 -17.26 -3.73 -9.43
CA TYR A 200 -18.03 -3.43 -10.64
C TYR A 200 -17.80 -4.48 -11.74
N CYS A 201 -16.55 -4.93 -11.92
CA CYS A 201 -16.22 -5.99 -12.87
C CYS A 201 -16.89 -7.32 -12.49
N GLU A 202 -16.89 -7.69 -11.21
CA GLU A 202 -17.55 -8.88 -10.71
C GLU A 202 -19.08 -8.83 -10.91
N ASP A 203 -19.71 -7.68 -10.65
CA ASP A 203 -21.14 -7.48 -10.91
C ASP A 203 -21.49 -7.52 -12.40
N ALA A 204 -20.64 -6.96 -13.27
CA ALA A 204 -20.90 -6.85 -14.70
C ALA A 204 -20.62 -8.16 -15.47
N PHE A 205 -19.61 -8.92 -15.06
CA PHE A 205 -19.08 -10.06 -15.82
C PHE A 205 -19.15 -11.39 -15.06
N GLY A 206 -19.47 -11.35 -13.76
CA GLY A 206 -19.66 -12.49 -12.88
C GLY A 206 -18.47 -12.77 -11.95
N PRO A 207 -18.59 -13.78 -11.08
CA PRO A 207 -17.57 -14.12 -10.10
C PRO A 207 -16.19 -14.35 -10.71
N GLY A 208 -15.17 -13.75 -10.10
CA GLY A 208 -13.76 -13.90 -10.52
C GLY A 208 -13.29 -12.93 -11.60
N TRP A 209 -14.13 -12.00 -12.05
CA TRP A 209 -13.71 -10.88 -12.89
C TRP A 209 -13.18 -9.73 -12.04
N VAL A 210 -11.99 -9.26 -12.38
CA VAL A 210 -11.35 -8.09 -11.76
C VAL A 210 -10.96 -7.10 -12.86
N THR A 211 -10.61 -5.89 -12.44
CA THR A 211 -10.08 -4.88 -13.35
C THR A 211 -8.74 -5.35 -13.88
N ALA A 212 -8.49 -5.16 -15.17
CA ALA A 212 -7.17 -5.47 -15.70
C ALA A 212 -6.15 -4.43 -15.22
N GLU A 213 -5.03 -4.90 -14.68
CA GLU A 213 -3.96 -4.08 -14.13
C GLU A 213 -2.79 -3.90 -15.11
N PHE A 214 -2.09 -2.77 -15.01
CA PHE A 214 -0.91 -2.47 -15.82
C PHE A 214 0.24 -3.50 -15.67
N HIS A 215 0.26 -4.24 -14.56
CA HIS A 215 1.26 -5.25 -14.24
C HIS A 215 0.72 -6.69 -14.15
N ASP A 216 -0.49 -6.95 -14.66
CA ASP A 216 -1.11 -8.28 -14.62
C ASP A 216 -0.40 -9.34 -15.46
N SER A 217 0.48 -8.91 -16.36
CA SER A 217 1.23 -9.83 -17.19
C SER A 217 2.13 -10.72 -16.33
N ARG A 218 2.03 -12.03 -16.54
CA ARG A 218 2.93 -13.04 -15.97
C ARG A 218 3.93 -13.42 -17.04
N TYR A 219 5.18 -13.70 -16.66
CA TYR A 219 6.15 -14.22 -17.62
C TYR A 219 6.85 -15.49 -17.12
N ILE A 220 7.19 -16.34 -18.09
CA ILE A 220 8.07 -17.49 -17.88
C ILE A 220 9.41 -17.17 -18.56
N PRO A 221 10.57 -17.28 -17.86
CA PRO A 221 11.86 -17.08 -18.51
C PRO A 221 12.01 -17.91 -19.79
N GLY A 222 12.31 -17.24 -20.92
CA GLY A 222 12.44 -17.88 -22.23
C GLY A 222 11.13 -18.04 -23.03
N MET A 223 10.00 -17.52 -22.54
CA MET A 223 8.73 -17.51 -23.27
C MET A 223 8.83 -16.79 -24.61
N ASN A 224 8.43 -17.49 -25.68
CA ASN A 224 8.42 -16.98 -27.04
C ASN A 224 7.42 -17.79 -27.90
N GLY A 225 7.26 -17.42 -29.18
CA GLY A 225 6.30 -18.10 -30.07
C GLY A 225 6.58 -19.60 -30.32
N ALA A 226 7.80 -20.08 -30.07
CA ALA A 226 8.17 -21.50 -30.16
C ALA A 226 8.21 -22.21 -28.80
N THR A 227 8.41 -21.46 -27.72
CA THR A 227 8.63 -21.99 -26.36
C THR A 227 7.53 -21.49 -25.43
N TYR A 228 6.75 -22.43 -24.86
CA TYR A 228 5.56 -22.17 -24.05
C TYR A 228 4.31 -21.68 -24.80
N ALA A 229 4.31 -21.69 -26.14
CA ALA A 229 3.09 -21.50 -26.90
C ALA A 229 2.07 -22.62 -26.57
N ASN A 230 0.84 -22.24 -26.21
CA ASN A 230 -0.23 -23.15 -25.76
C ASN A 230 0.11 -23.96 -24.49
N ALA A 231 1.19 -23.63 -23.78
CA ALA A 231 1.53 -24.33 -22.56
C ALA A 231 0.52 -24.01 -21.46
N GLN A 232 0.21 -25.01 -20.64
CA GLN A 232 -0.51 -24.79 -19.40
C GLN A 232 0.45 -24.18 -18.39
N TRP A 233 0.03 -23.09 -17.74
CA TRP A 233 0.84 -22.38 -16.74
C TRP A 233 1.39 -23.32 -15.66
N THR A 234 0.68 -24.41 -15.35
CA THR A 234 1.07 -25.44 -14.37
C THR A 234 2.45 -26.06 -14.61
N GLN A 235 2.97 -26.10 -15.85
CA GLN A 235 4.23 -26.78 -16.15
C GLN A 235 5.45 -26.07 -15.53
N TRP A 236 5.49 -24.74 -15.56
CA TRP A 236 6.53 -23.97 -14.88
C TRP A 236 6.25 -23.84 -13.38
N GLY A 237 4.98 -23.64 -13.01
CA GLY A 237 4.55 -23.52 -11.61
C GLY A 237 4.85 -24.76 -10.77
N ALA A 238 4.77 -25.97 -11.36
CA ALA A 238 5.08 -27.22 -10.68
C ALA A 238 6.55 -27.33 -10.21
N THR A 239 7.47 -26.63 -10.89
CA THR A 239 8.91 -26.63 -10.54
C THR A 239 9.33 -25.38 -9.76
N HIS A 240 8.50 -24.34 -9.74
CA HIS A 240 8.81 -23.03 -9.17
C HIS A 240 7.73 -22.53 -8.17
N GLY A 241 6.97 -23.45 -7.57
CA GLY A 241 6.01 -23.14 -6.50
C GLY A 241 4.86 -22.23 -6.91
N ASN A 242 4.45 -22.24 -8.18
CA ASN A 242 3.44 -21.34 -8.76
C ASN A 242 3.75 -19.84 -8.63
N ASN A 243 5.01 -19.46 -8.37
CA ASN A 243 5.40 -18.05 -8.24
C ASN A 243 5.84 -17.45 -9.57
N TYR A 244 4.90 -17.02 -10.39
CA TYR A 244 5.21 -16.39 -11.68
C TYR A 244 5.56 -14.92 -11.48
N PRO A 245 6.75 -14.47 -11.93
CA PRO A 245 7.08 -13.06 -11.95
C PRO A 245 6.03 -12.26 -12.74
N SER A 246 5.64 -11.10 -12.22
CA SER A 246 4.75 -10.14 -12.88
C SER A 246 5.47 -8.87 -13.33
N GLY A 247 4.84 -8.12 -14.24
CA GLY A 247 5.32 -6.81 -14.68
C GLY A 247 5.06 -6.56 -16.17
N GLY A 248 5.74 -5.56 -16.74
CA GLY A 248 5.65 -5.21 -18.16
C GLY A 248 4.82 -3.96 -18.44
N TRP A 249 4.96 -3.42 -19.65
CA TRP A 249 4.26 -2.20 -20.12
C TRP A 249 3.16 -2.53 -21.15
N SER A 250 3.00 -3.82 -21.46
CA SER A 250 2.05 -4.36 -22.44
C SER A 250 1.87 -5.85 -22.17
N TYR A 251 0.68 -6.39 -22.45
CA TYR A 251 0.41 -7.80 -22.30
C TYR A 251 -0.58 -8.32 -23.34
N TYR A 252 -0.62 -9.64 -23.50
CA TYR A 252 -1.61 -10.35 -24.30
C TYR A 252 -2.55 -11.11 -23.37
N SER A 253 -3.84 -11.05 -23.63
CA SER A 253 -4.86 -11.85 -22.93
C SER A 253 -5.89 -12.39 -23.92
N TYR A 254 -6.63 -13.43 -23.51
CA TYR A 254 -7.79 -13.87 -24.27
C TYR A 254 -8.93 -12.86 -24.10
N GLY A 255 -9.52 -12.43 -25.22
CA GLY A 255 -10.64 -11.48 -25.22
C GLY A 255 -10.57 -10.55 -26.42
N ASN A 256 -11.64 -9.78 -26.63
CA ASN A 256 -11.71 -8.77 -27.66
C ASN A 256 -11.93 -7.40 -27.01
N VAL A 257 -10.97 -6.49 -27.19
CA VAL A 257 -11.14 -5.07 -26.86
C VAL A 257 -11.33 -4.30 -28.16
N ARG A 258 -12.19 -3.28 -28.16
CA ARG A 258 -12.38 -2.42 -29.33
C ARG A 258 -11.09 -1.61 -29.59
N ASN A 259 -10.72 -1.45 -30.86
CA ASN A 259 -9.51 -0.68 -31.24
C ASN A 259 -9.80 0.79 -31.57
N ASP A 260 -11.06 1.22 -31.47
CA ASP A 260 -11.52 2.59 -31.80
C ASP A 260 -11.78 3.45 -30.55
N THR A 261 -11.46 2.95 -29.36
CA THR A 261 -11.60 3.68 -28.10
C THR A 261 -10.40 3.44 -27.19
N ARG A 262 -10.23 4.32 -26.20
CA ARG A 262 -9.35 4.10 -25.05
C ARG A 262 -10.16 3.46 -23.93
N PHE A 263 -9.47 2.75 -23.04
CA PHE A 263 -10.05 2.13 -21.86
C PHE A 263 -9.28 2.59 -20.63
N TRP A 264 -9.97 2.59 -19.49
CA TRP A 264 -9.32 2.70 -18.20
C TRP A 264 -8.71 1.36 -17.83
N MET A 265 -7.50 1.39 -17.31
CA MET A 265 -6.77 0.23 -16.79
C MET A 265 -6.49 0.52 -15.33
N ASP A 266 -6.63 -0.48 -14.47
CA ASP A 266 -6.21 -0.29 -13.09
C ASP A 266 -4.68 -0.19 -13.07
N ILE A 267 -4.21 0.76 -12.29
CA ILE A 267 -2.81 0.86 -11.94
C ILE A 267 -2.85 0.61 -10.45
N ASN A 268 -2.57 -0.62 -10.05
CA ASN A 268 -2.44 -0.99 -8.65
C ASN A 268 -1.34 -0.19 -7.94
N ASP A 269 -0.63 0.72 -8.61
CA ASP A 269 0.23 1.75 -8.02
C ASP A 269 -0.46 3.12 -7.79
N GLN A 270 -1.80 3.21 -7.84
CA GLN A 270 -2.51 4.44 -7.49
C GLN A 270 -2.68 4.58 -5.97
N PRO A 271 -2.34 5.74 -5.39
CA PRO A 271 -2.28 5.89 -3.94
C PRO A 271 -3.68 6.02 -3.29
N THR A 272 -3.97 5.22 -2.26
CA THR A 272 -5.08 5.44 -1.31
C THR A 272 -4.72 6.47 -0.24
N THR A 273 -3.75 7.33 -0.49
CA THR A 273 -3.36 8.38 0.43
C THR A 273 -4.33 9.53 0.35
N CYS A 274 -4.48 10.28 1.45
CA CYS A 274 -5.35 11.44 1.48
C CYS A 274 -4.88 12.57 0.56
N TRP A 275 -3.60 12.63 0.26
CA TRP A 275 -2.92 13.54 -0.68
C TRP A 275 -2.67 12.88 -2.05
N SER A 276 -2.35 13.69 -3.07
CA SER A 276 -1.84 13.20 -4.36
C SER A 276 -0.32 13.03 -4.32
N ARG A 277 0.26 12.23 -5.22
CA ARG A 277 1.71 12.20 -5.44
C ARG A 277 2.14 13.16 -6.55
#